data_AF-A0A1B8TQ60-F1
#
_entry.id   AF-A0A1B8TQ60-F1
#
_cell.length_a   1.000
_cell.length_b   1.000
_cell.length_c   1.000
_cell.angle_alpha   90.00
_cell.angle_beta   90.00
_cell.angle_gamma   90.00
#
_symmetry.space_group_name_H-M   'P 1'
#
loop_
_entity.id
_entity.type
_entity.pdbx_description
1 polymer ?
#
loop_
_entity_poly.entity_id
_entity_poly.type
_entity_poly.pdbx_seq_one_letter_code
_entity_poly.pdbx_strand_id
1 'polypeptide(L)' 'MYKSTIQQIILFIITSIIIFRTGEYMIQINGIKSVLDFVIGLLFFISTILFINYLARLASKIIGLF' A
#
# COMPACT_ATOMS: atom_id res chain seq x y z
N MET A 1 22.96 3.81 2.60
CA MET A 1 21.85 4.69 2.17
C MET A 1 21.12 4.17 0.91
N TYR A 2 21.81 3.93 -0.21
CA TYR A 2 21.21 3.53 -1.49
C TYR A 2 20.45 2.18 -1.46
N LYS A 3 21.03 1.13 -0.83
CA LYS A 3 20.36 -0.18 -0.64
C LYS A 3 19.00 -0.09 0.05
N SER A 4 18.88 0.75 1.08
CA SER A 4 17.63 0.96 1.82
C SER A 4 16.59 1.74 1.02
N THR A 5 17.01 2.70 0.18
CA THR A 5 16.10 3.45 -0.70
C THR A 5 15.52 2.58 -1.80
N ILE A 6 16.32 1.72 -2.45
CA ILE A 6 15.80 0.77 -3.45
C ILE A 6 14.76 -0.17 -2.83
N GLN A 7 15.04 -0.70 -1.63
CA GLN A 7 14.08 -1.55 -0.92
C GLN A 7 12.77 -0.82 -0.62
N GLN A 8 12.83 0.45 -0.23
CA GLN A 8 11.63 1.27 0.00
C GLN A 8 10.84 1.49 -1.29
N ILE A 9 11.50 1.71 -2.42
CA ILE A 9 10.84 1.85 -3.73
C ILE A 9 10.15 0.54 -4.11
N ILE A 10 10.83 -0.60 -3.96
CA ILE A 10 10.25 -1.92 -4.25
C ILE A 10 9.02 -2.17 -3.36
N LEU A 11 9.14 -1.94 -2.05
CA LEU A 11 8.04 -2.08 -1.11
C LEU A 11 6.87 -1.13 -1.45
N PHE A 12 7.17 0.11 -1.83
CA PHE A 12 6.17 1.07 -2.25
C PHE A 12 5.39 0.57 -3.48
N ILE A 13 6.09 0.10 -4.52
CA ILE A 13 5.45 -0.47 -5.72
C ILE A 13 4.56 -1.67 -5.35
N ILE A 14 5.07 -2.61 -4.55
CA ILE A 14 4.31 -3.79 -4.12
C ILE A 14 3.05 -3.36 -3.37
N THR A 15 3.18 -2.48 -2.37
CA THR A 15 2.02 -1.99 -1.60
C THR A 15 1.02 -1.23 -2.48
N SER A 16 1.49 -0.51 -3.50
CA SER A 16 0.63 0.19 -4.46
C SER A 16 -0.22 -0.82 -5.24
N ILE A 17 0.40 -1.85 -5.80
CA ILE A 17 -0.29 -2.91 -6.55
C ILE A 17 -1.35 -3.59 -5.67
N ILE A 18 -1.00 -3.91 -4.42
CA ILE A 18 -1.93 -4.57 -3.50
C ILE A 18 -3.12 -3.65 -3.21
N ILE A 19 -2.90 -2.35 -2.92
CA ILE A 19 -3.98 -1.39 -2.68
C ILE A 19 -4.89 -1.27 -3.91
N PHE A 20 -4.34 -1.16 -5.11
CA PHE A 20 -5.16 -1.04 -6.32
C PHE A 20 -6.02 -2.28 -6.52
N ARG A 21 -5.44 -3.49 -6.42
CA ARG A 21 -6.18 -4.74 -6.61
C ARG A 21 -7.24 -4.97 -5.54
N THR A 22 -6.88 -4.75 -4.28
CA THR A 22 -7.81 -4.94 -3.15
C THR A 22 -8.87 -3.84 -3.12
N GLY A 23 -8.54 -2.62 -3.53
CA GLY A 23 -9.47 -1.50 -3.69
C GLY A 23 -10.47 -1.71 -4.82
N GLU A 24 -10.02 -2.19 -5.98
CA GLU A 24 -10.92 -2.60 -7.08
C GLU A 24 -11.91 -3.66 -6.61
N TYR A 25 -11.41 -4.68 -5.89
CA TYR A 25 -12.27 -5.71 -5.31
C TYR A 25 -13.28 -5.12 -4.31
N MET A 26 -12.82 -4.23 -3.42
CA MET A 26 -13.67 -3.54 -2.44
C MET A 26 -14.79 -2.70 -3.08
N ILE A 27 -14.54 -2.08 -4.24
CA ILE A 27 -15.54 -1.29 -4.97
C ILE A 27 -16.59 -2.20 -5.62
N GLN A 28 -16.20 -3.41 -6.04
CA GLN A 28 -17.08 -4.37 -6.70
C GLN A 28 -17.97 -5.15 -5.71
N ILE A 29 -17.54 -5.30 -4.46
CA ILE A 29 -18.34 -6.00 -3.46
C ILE A 29 -19.41 -5.07 -2.86
N ASN A 30 -20.67 -5.51 -2.92
CA ASN A 30 -21.78 -4.80 -2.27
C ASN A 30 -21.97 -5.36 -0.84
N GLY A 31 -21.07 -4.95 0.05
CA GLY A 31 -20.98 -5.41 1.44
C GLY A 31 -20.13 -6.67 1.62
N ILE A 32 -19.84 -6.99 2.88
CA ILE A 32 -19.05 -8.17 3.28
C ILE A 32 -19.99 -9.37 3.34
N LYS A 33 -19.84 -10.30 2.39
CA LYS A 33 -20.67 -11.51 2.26
C LYS A 33 -19.92 -12.77 2.66
N SER A 34 -18.59 -12.71 2.74
CA SER A 34 -17.74 -13.83 3.09
C SER A 34 -16.58 -13.44 3.99
N VAL A 35 -15.96 -14.43 4.64
CA VAL A 35 -14.71 -14.24 5.39
C VAL A 35 -13.59 -13.74 4.47
N LEU A 36 -13.59 -14.14 3.19
CA LEU A 36 -12.60 -13.65 2.22
C LEU A 36 -12.78 -12.15 1.96
N ASP A 37 -14.01 -11.66 1.84
CA ASP A 37 -14.29 -10.23 1.64
C ASP A 37 -13.77 -9.41 2.82
N PHE A 38 -13.96 -9.93 4.04
CA PHE A 38 -13.43 -9.32 5.25
C PHE A 38 -11.90 -9.30 5.27
N VAL A 39 -11.25 -10.42 4.91
CA VAL A 39 -9.79 -10.51 4.83
C VAL A 39 -9.23 -9.57 3.76
N ILE A 40 -9.88 -9.46 2.60
CA ILE A 40 -9.47 -8.53 1.54
C ILE A 40 -9.63 -7.08 1.99
N GLY A 41 -10.72 -6.75 2.70
CA GLY A 41 -10.89 -5.45 3.33
C GLY A 41 -9.79 -5.12 4.34
N LEU A 42 -9.47 -6.06 5.24
CA LEU A 42 -8.35 -5.90 6.17
C LEU A 42 -7.01 -5.72 5.44
N LEU A 43 -6.78 -6.49 4.39
CA LEU A 43 -5.56 -6.40 3.58
C LEU A 43 -5.45 -5.03 2.90
N PHE A 44 -6.56 -4.47 2.42
CA PHE A 44 -6.61 -3.12 1.87
C PHE A 44 -6.21 -2.07 2.92
N PHE A 45 -6.78 -2.12 4.13
CA PHE A 45 -6.45 -1.17 5.20
C PHE A 45 -4.99 -1.26 5.65
N ILE A 46 -4.48 -2.47 5.90
CA ILE A 46 -3.08 -2.67 6.30
C ILE A 46 -2.13 -2.17 5.21
N SER A 47 -2.41 -2.53 3.95
CA SER A 47 -1.58 -2.11 2.81
C SER A 47 -1.59 -0.59 2.64
N THR A 48 -2.74 0.06 2.86
CA THR A 48 -2.87 1.52 2.82
C THR A 48 -1.99 2.21 3.85
N ILE A 49 -1.97 1.73 5.10
CA ILE A 49 -1.09 2.26 6.15
C ILE A 49 0.39 2.11 5.74
N LEU A 50 0.77 0.94 5.22
CA LEU A 50 2.14 0.69 4.77
C LEU A 50 2.54 1.59 3.59
N PHE A 51 1.65 1.77 2.62
CA PHE A 51 1.85 2.65 1.48
C PHE A 51 2.08 4.09 1.91
N ILE A 52 1.24 4.63 2.81
CA ILE A 52 1.41 6.00 3.33
C ILE A 52 2.76 6.14 4.03
N ASN A 53 3.18 5.12 4.80
CA ASN A 53 4.47 5.14 5.47
C ASN A 53 5.65 5.17 4.48
N TYR A 54 5.63 4.30 3.47
CA TYR A 54 6.66 4.27 2.44
C TYR A 54 6.66 5.54 1.58
N LEU A 55 5.48 6.08 1.26
CA LEU A 55 5.31 7.34 0.56
C LEU A 55 5.94 8.49 1.36
N ALA A 56 5.60 8.62 2.64
CA ALA A 56 6.13 9.68 3.50
C ALA A 56 7.66 9.58 3.63
N ARG A 57 8.21 8.37 3.78
CA ARG A 57 9.67 8.16 3.83
C ARG A 57 10.34 8.52 2.51
N LEU A 58 9.78 8.10 1.37
CA LEU A 58 10.31 8.47 0.05
C LEU A 58 10.21 9.97 -0.20
N ALA A 59 9.08 10.58 0.12
CA ALA A 59 8.85 12.02 0.00
C ALA A 59 9.85 12.81 0.86
N SER A 60 10.06 12.42 2.12
CA SER A 60 11.05 13.07 3.00
C SER A 60 12.47 13.00 2.46
N LYS A 61 12.84 11.88 1.81
CA LYS A 61 14.14 11.73 1.16
C LYS A 61 14.27 12.57 -0.09
N ILE A 62 13.20 12.75 -0.87
CA ILE A 62 13.19 13.60 -2.06
C ILE A 62 13.27 15.06 -1.62
N ILE A 63 12.40 15.49 -0.69
CA ILE A 63 12.33 16.86 -0.20
C ILE A 63 13.62 17.25 0.54
N GLY A 64 14.19 16.37 1.36
CA GLY A 64 15.46 16.63 2.05
C GLY A 64 16.72 16.47 1.18
N LEU A 65 16.57 16.09 -0.09
CA LEU A 65 17.66 16.11 -1.08
C LEU A 65 17.75 17.44 -1.84
N PHE A 66 16.71 18.27 -1.75
CA PHE A 66 16.64 19.64 -2.28
C PHE A 66 16.88 20.65 -1.14
#